data_AF-A0A7S2ELH4-F1
#
_entry.id   AF-A0A7S2ELH4-F1
#
_cell.length_a   1.000
_cell.length_b   1.000
_cell.length_c   1.000
_cell.angle_alpha   90.00
_cell.angle_beta   90.00
_cell.angle_gamma   90.00
#
_symmetry.space_group_name_H-M   'P 1'
#
loop_
_entity.id
_entity.type
_entity.pdbx_description
1 polymer ?
#
loop_
_entity_poly.entity_id
_entity_poly.type
_entity_poly.pdbx_seq_one_letter_code
_entity_poly.pdbx_strand_id
1 'polypeptide(L)'
;VPGAQLLFAVFPHGTQCEYRILMDGVLHEVFPHVADNVRALAASVLFRIPLVREMALWTRCVDARRSVAERLLDSGKSVLVLPGGMEEQLRTEQGKDSVYLLKRKGFVKLAMRKGVPVIPVYVFGCSD
;
A
#
# COMPACT_ATOMS: atom_id res chain seq x y z
N VAL A 1 -4.04 -19.83 1.02
CA VAL A 1 -2.90 -20.75 0.79
C VAL A 1 -1.74 -20.28 1.66
N PRO A 2 -1.24 -21.11 2.59
CA PRO A 2 -0.05 -20.78 3.38
C PRO A 2 1.11 -20.43 2.45
N GLY A 3 1.78 -19.29 2.67
CA GLY A 3 2.89 -18.82 1.82
C GLY A 3 2.48 -18.07 0.54
N ALA A 4 1.20 -17.72 0.35
CA ALA A 4 0.79 -16.90 -0.79
C ALA A 4 1.42 -15.49 -0.74
N GLN A 5 2.05 -15.11 -1.84
CA GLN A 5 2.61 -13.78 -2.04
C GLN A 5 1.65 -12.91 -2.86
N LEU A 6 1.28 -11.74 -2.35
CA LEU A 6 0.23 -10.89 -2.91
C LEU A 6 0.72 -9.46 -3.11
N LEU A 7 0.15 -8.77 -4.11
CA LEU A 7 0.24 -7.33 -4.27
C LEU A 7 -1.13 -6.70 -4.04
N PHE A 8 -1.30 -6.02 -2.91
CA PHE A 8 -2.52 -5.28 -2.59
C PHE A 8 -2.47 -3.89 -3.23
N ALA A 9 -3.48 -3.55 -4.01
CA ALA A 9 -3.65 -2.24 -4.62
C ALA A 9 -4.87 -1.56 -3.99
N VAL A 10 -4.63 -0.62 -3.08
CA VAL A 10 -5.66 0.02 -2.25
C VAL A 10 -6.06 1.37 -2.84
N PHE A 11 -7.36 1.63 -2.88
CA PHE A 11 -7.97 2.85 -3.42
C PHE A 11 -9.17 3.30 -2.58
N PRO A 12 -9.50 4.60 -2.56
CA PRO A 12 -8.60 5.72 -2.85
C PRO A 12 -7.56 5.88 -1.72
N HIS A 13 -6.48 6.62 -1.95
CA HIS A 13 -5.49 6.89 -0.91
C HIS A 13 -6.06 7.73 0.24
N GLY A 14 -6.96 8.69 -0.04
CA GLY A 14 -7.44 9.68 0.92
C GLY A 14 -6.32 10.55 1.52
N THR A 15 -6.65 11.48 2.41
CA THR A 15 -5.68 12.39 3.06
C THR A 15 -5.29 11.96 4.46
N GLN A 16 -6.11 11.12 5.11
CA GLN A 16 -5.92 10.77 6.52
C GLN A 16 -4.73 9.83 6.70
N CYS A 17 -3.92 10.01 7.75
CA CYS A 17 -2.79 9.12 8.03
C CYS A 17 -3.18 7.88 8.84
N GLU A 18 -4.39 7.89 9.43
CA GLU A 18 -4.90 6.88 10.37
C GLU A 18 -5.28 5.57 9.68
N TYR A 19 -5.77 5.64 8.42
CA TYR A 19 -6.18 4.46 7.66
C TYR A 19 -5.09 3.39 7.60
N ARG A 20 -3.82 3.81 7.70
CA ARG A 20 -2.65 2.95 7.61
C ARG A 20 -2.56 1.93 8.75
N ILE A 21 -2.92 2.30 9.98
CA ILE A 21 -2.93 1.38 11.13
C ILE A 21 -4.18 0.50 11.06
N LEU A 22 -5.31 1.09 10.69
CA LEU A 22 -6.56 0.37 10.49
C LEU A 22 -6.41 -0.75 9.45
N MET A 23 -5.77 -0.46 8.31
CA MET A 23 -5.55 -1.44 7.24
C MET A 23 -4.67 -2.61 7.70
N ASP A 24 -3.69 -2.38 8.59
CA ASP A 24 -2.89 -3.48 9.17
C ASP A 24 -3.79 -4.43 9.98
N GLY A 25 -4.68 -3.89 10.82
CA GLY A 25 -5.67 -4.68 11.57
C GLY A 25 -6.61 -5.48 10.65
N VAL A 26 -7.18 -4.82 9.62
CA VAL A 26 -8.06 -5.48 8.64
C VAL A 26 -7.32 -6.59 7.88
N LEU A 27 -6.05 -6.40 7.54
CA LEU A 27 -5.24 -7.44 6.90
C LEU A 27 -5.07 -8.65 7.81
N HIS A 28 -4.84 -8.44 9.11
CA HIS A 28 -4.73 -9.53 10.09
C HIS A 28 -6.04 -10.30 10.29
N GLU A 29 -7.19 -9.65 10.13
CA GLU A 29 -8.51 -10.29 10.20
C GLU A 29 -8.83 -11.08 8.93
N VAL A 30 -8.67 -10.48 7.74
CA VAL A 30 -9.10 -11.07 6.46
C VAL A 30 -8.04 -11.99 5.85
N PHE A 31 -6.75 -11.70 6.05
CA PHE A 31 -5.62 -12.44 5.50
C PHE A 31 -4.60 -12.84 6.58
N PRO A 32 -5.00 -13.60 7.63
CA PRO A 32 -4.16 -13.89 8.79
C PRO A 32 -2.84 -14.59 8.41
N HIS A 33 -2.84 -15.39 7.35
CA HIS A 33 -1.65 -16.12 6.88
C HIS A 33 -0.70 -15.30 5.99
N VAL A 34 -1.06 -14.05 5.65
CA VAL A 34 -0.26 -13.18 4.78
C VAL A 34 0.11 -11.87 5.48
N ALA A 35 -0.72 -11.39 6.42
CA ALA A 35 -0.63 -10.07 7.05
C ALA A 35 0.79 -9.71 7.56
N ASP A 36 1.41 -10.58 8.36
CA ASP A 36 2.77 -10.35 8.89
C ASP A 36 3.86 -10.20 7.81
N ASN A 37 3.58 -10.75 6.63
CA ASN A 37 4.48 -10.76 5.49
C ASN A 37 4.24 -9.59 4.52
N VAL A 38 3.22 -8.76 4.78
CA VAL A 38 2.92 -7.56 3.98
C VAL A 38 3.86 -6.41 4.38
N ARG A 39 4.30 -5.64 3.39
CA ARG A 39 4.99 -4.37 3.57
C ARG A 39 4.27 -3.27 2.80
N ALA A 40 3.87 -2.22 3.52
CA ALA A 40 3.19 -1.07 2.92
C ALA A 40 4.21 -0.08 2.35
N LEU A 41 4.02 0.30 1.08
CA LEU A 41 4.88 1.25 0.39
C LEU A 41 4.50 2.69 0.75
N ALA A 42 5.46 3.47 1.25
CA ALA A 42 5.25 4.83 1.74
C ALA A 42 6.25 5.83 1.12
N ALA A 43 5.89 7.12 1.11
CA ALA A 43 6.71 8.16 0.49
C ALA A 43 8.10 8.25 1.13
N SER A 44 9.16 8.35 0.31
CA SER A 44 10.55 8.31 0.78
C SER A 44 10.90 9.43 1.78
N VAL A 45 10.17 10.55 1.76
CA VAL A 45 10.34 11.67 2.69
C VAL A 45 10.07 11.25 4.15
N LEU A 46 9.17 10.31 4.39
CA LEU A 46 8.84 9.83 5.74
C LEU A 46 10.05 9.16 6.41
N PHE A 47 10.95 8.56 5.63
CA PHE A 47 12.15 7.89 6.12
C PHE A 47 13.35 8.83 6.31
N ARG A 48 13.19 10.13 6.04
CA ARG A 48 14.23 11.15 6.26
C ARG A 48 14.05 11.92 7.56
N ILE A 49 12.88 11.81 8.20
CA ILE A 49 12.54 12.49 9.45
C ILE A 49 12.67 11.45 10.57
N PRO A 50 13.61 11.56 11.54
CA PRO A 50 13.94 10.47 12.47
C PRO A 50 12.75 9.86 13.21
N LEU A 51 11.91 10.67 13.85
CA LEU A 51 10.76 10.15 14.62
C LEU A 51 9.69 9.51 13.72
N VAL A 52 9.38 10.14 12.59
CA VAL A 52 8.41 9.63 11.61
C VAL A 52 8.90 8.33 10.99
N ARG A 53 10.22 8.22 10.73
CA ARG A 53 10.86 7.02 10.22
C ARG A 53 10.65 5.85 11.17
N GLU A 54 10.92 6.01 12.47
CA GLU A 54 10.74 4.92 13.44
C GLU A 54 9.28 4.49 13.50
N MET A 55 8.33 5.43 13.55
CA MET A 55 6.91 5.13 13.53
C MET A 55 6.50 4.35 12.27
N ALA A 56 6.99 4.74 11.10
CA ALA A 56 6.71 4.05 9.84
C ALA A 56 7.25 2.61 9.84
N LEU A 57 8.50 2.43 10.31
CA LEU A 57 9.15 1.12 10.36
C LEU A 57 8.48 0.18 11.37
N TRP A 58 8.05 0.67 12.54
CA TRP A 58 7.29 -0.14 13.52
C TRP A 58 6.00 -0.72 12.95
N THR A 59 5.39 0.00 12.03
CA THR A 59 4.19 -0.43 11.32
C THR A 59 4.48 -1.11 9.97
N ARG A 60 5.69 -1.66 9.79
CA ARG A 60 6.09 -2.42 8.59
C ARG A 60 6.03 -1.63 7.27
N CYS A 61 6.04 -0.30 7.32
CA CYS A 61 6.14 0.53 6.12
C CYS A 61 7.57 0.59 5.61
N VAL A 62 7.71 0.69 4.30
CA VAL A 62 9.00 0.78 3.61
C VAL A 62 8.90 1.76 2.44
N ASP A 63 10.05 2.20 1.96
CA ASP A 63 10.15 3.18 0.88
C ASP A 63 9.46 2.69 -0.41
N ALA A 64 8.62 3.54 -1.00
CA ALA A 64 7.85 3.26 -2.21
C ALA A 64 8.68 3.22 -3.51
N ARG A 65 10.01 3.38 -3.44
CA ARG A 65 10.89 3.17 -4.59
C ARG A 65 10.64 1.81 -5.24
N ARG A 66 10.56 1.79 -6.56
CA ARG A 66 10.32 0.57 -7.35
C ARG A 66 11.34 -0.54 -7.05
N SER A 67 12.62 -0.20 -6.87
CA SER A 67 13.66 -1.17 -6.54
C SER A 67 13.46 -1.83 -5.18
N VAL A 68 12.85 -1.13 -4.22
CA VAL A 68 12.50 -1.69 -2.90
C VAL A 68 11.34 -2.67 -3.05
N ALA A 69 10.29 -2.28 -3.78
CA ALA A 69 9.15 -3.17 -4.07
C ALA A 69 9.59 -4.43 -4.83
N GLU A 70 10.47 -4.30 -5.82
CA GLU A 70 11.04 -5.43 -6.56
C GLU A 70 11.81 -6.39 -5.63
N ARG A 71 12.69 -5.86 -4.78
CA ARG A 71 13.44 -6.66 -3.79
C ARG A 71 12.54 -7.37 -2.78
N LEU A 72 11.48 -6.71 -2.31
CA LEU A 72 10.52 -7.31 -1.40
C LEU A 72 9.82 -8.51 -2.04
N LEU A 73 9.36 -8.33 -3.28
CA LEU A 73 8.76 -9.40 -4.05
C LEU A 73 9.76 -10.54 -4.32
N ASP A 74 11.02 -10.24 -4.63
CA ASP A 74 12.05 -11.27 -4.81
C ASP A 74 12.34 -12.06 -3.51
N SER A 75 12.17 -11.42 -2.35
CA SER A 75 12.35 -12.05 -1.04
C SER A 75 11.11 -12.78 -0.50
N GLY A 76 10.09 -12.98 -1.33
CA GLY A 76 8.85 -13.66 -0.91
C GLY A 76 7.93 -12.82 -0.02
N LYS A 77 8.14 -11.51 0.09
CA LYS A 77 7.26 -10.59 0.84
C LYS A 77 6.07 -10.15 0.00
N SER A 78 4.93 -9.92 0.64
CA SER A 78 3.78 -9.29 0.00
C SER A 78 3.93 -7.77 0.08
N VAL A 79 3.35 -7.04 -0.88
CA VAL A 79 3.41 -5.57 -0.90
C VAL A 79 2.02 -4.97 -0.95
N LEU A 80 1.83 -3.87 -0.20
CA LEU A 80 0.65 -3.02 -0.28
C LEU A 80 1.06 -1.69 -0.88
N VAL A 81 0.35 -1.27 -1.92
CA VAL A 81 0.56 0.01 -2.61
C VAL A 81 -0.77 0.75 -2.71
N LEU A 82 -0.69 2.07 -2.61
CA LEU A 82 -1.79 2.99 -2.93
C LEU A 82 -1.46 3.67 -4.27
N PRO A 83 -1.94 3.14 -5.42
CA PRO A 83 -1.38 3.51 -6.71
C PRO A 83 -1.64 4.96 -7.13
N GLY A 84 -2.73 5.58 -6.66
CA GLY A 84 -2.99 6.99 -6.93
C GLY A 84 -2.00 7.94 -6.26
N GLY A 85 -1.52 7.56 -5.07
CA GLY A 85 -0.53 8.31 -4.29
C GLY A 85 -0.95 9.78 -4.10
N MET A 86 0.01 10.69 -4.26
CA MET A 86 -0.21 12.13 -4.08
C MET A 86 -1.36 12.71 -4.92
N GLU A 87 -1.64 12.17 -6.11
CA GLU A 87 -2.75 12.68 -6.94
C GLU A 87 -4.12 12.43 -6.30
N GLU A 88 -4.32 11.29 -5.65
CA GLU A 88 -5.57 11.03 -4.92
C GLU A 88 -5.65 11.89 -3.66
N GLN A 89 -4.53 12.09 -2.96
CA GLN A 89 -4.47 12.97 -1.78
C GLN A 89 -4.89 14.41 -2.15
N LEU A 90 -4.35 14.96 -3.24
CA LEU A 90 -4.64 16.32 -3.70
C LEU A 90 -6.06 16.49 -4.25
N ARG A 91 -6.71 15.41 -4.68
CA ARG A 91 -8.08 15.40 -5.23
C ARG A 91 -9.14 14.99 -4.21
N THR A 92 -8.72 14.66 -2.99
CA THR A 92 -9.65 14.26 -1.92
C THR A 92 -10.57 15.43 -1.61
N GLU A 93 -11.88 15.20 -1.70
CA GLU A 93 -12.93 16.19 -1.43
C GLU A 93 -13.98 15.54 -0.54
N GLN A 94 -14.50 16.31 0.42
CA GLN A 94 -15.43 15.77 1.40
C GLN A 94 -16.68 15.17 0.75
N GLY A 95 -17.04 13.93 1.12
CA GLY A 95 -18.20 13.24 0.57
C GLY A 95 -18.06 12.79 -0.89
N LYS A 96 -16.84 12.84 -1.46
CA LYS A 96 -16.58 12.37 -2.83
C LYS A 96 -15.40 11.39 -2.86
N ASP A 97 -15.70 10.17 -3.26
CA ASP A 97 -14.67 9.20 -3.59
C ASP A 97 -14.17 9.39 -5.02
N SER A 98 -12.86 9.58 -5.19
CA SER A 98 -12.22 9.66 -6.50
C SER A 98 -10.94 8.82 -6.57
N VAL A 99 -10.79 8.07 -7.66
CA VAL A 99 -9.66 7.17 -7.88
C VAL A 99 -8.84 7.60 -9.09
N TYR A 100 -7.54 7.79 -8.90
CA TYR A 100 -6.59 8.16 -9.94
C TYR A 100 -5.81 6.93 -10.44
N LEU A 101 -6.43 6.13 -11.30
CA LEU A 101 -5.87 4.84 -11.73
C LEU A 101 -5.43 4.79 -13.19
N LEU A 102 -6.09 5.52 -14.10
CA LEU A 102 -5.87 5.36 -15.55
C LEU A 102 -4.42 5.58 -15.97
N LYS A 103 -3.71 6.52 -15.34
CA LYS A 103 -2.29 6.82 -15.59
C LYS A 103 -1.33 6.06 -14.67
N ARG A 104 -1.82 5.18 -13.79
CA ARG A 104 -1.02 4.46 -12.77
C ARG A 104 -0.96 2.96 -13.06
N LYS A 105 -0.17 2.55 -14.06
CA LYS A 105 -0.03 1.13 -14.45
C LYS A 105 1.21 0.42 -13.89
N GLY A 106 2.03 1.13 -13.12
CA GLY A 106 3.32 0.62 -12.63
C GLY A 106 3.21 -0.63 -11.76
N PHE A 107 2.21 -0.68 -10.86
CA PHE A 107 2.00 -1.80 -9.95
C PHE A 107 1.55 -3.07 -10.68
N VAL A 108 0.65 -2.95 -11.68
CA VAL A 108 0.23 -4.09 -12.52
C VAL A 108 1.42 -4.62 -13.32
N LYS A 109 2.20 -3.72 -13.95
CA LYS A 109 3.42 -4.12 -14.66
C LYS A 109 4.42 -4.83 -13.74
N LEU A 110 4.55 -4.38 -12.49
CA LEU A 110 5.40 -5.02 -11.49
C LEU A 110 4.88 -6.40 -11.12
N ALA A 111 3.59 -6.53 -10.84
CA ALA A 111 2.94 -7.79 -10.52
C ALA A 111 3.13 -8.84 -11.62
N MET A 112 2.90 -8.45 -12.88
CA MET A 112 3.11 -9.31 -14.04
C MET A 112 4.56 -9.78 -14.17
N ARG A 113 5.54 -8.89 -13.97
CA ARG A 113 6.97 -9.27 -14.04
C ARG A 113 7.39 -10.22 -12.94
N LYS A 114 6.79 -10.10 -11.75
CA LYS A 114 7.12 -10.92 -10.57
C LYS A 114 6.24 -12.16 -10.45
N GLY A 115 5.24 -12.34 -11.33
CA GLY A 115 4.32 -13.47 -11.28
C GLY A 115 3.42 -13.48 -10.04
N VAL A 116 3.15 -12.31 -9.44
CA VAL A 116 2.33 -12.21 -8.23
C VAL A 116 0.92 -11.71 -8.54
N PRO A 117 -0.13 -12.28 -7.94
CA PRO A 117 -1.50 -11.81 -8.12
C PRO A 117 -1.71 -10.42 -7.50
N VAL A 118 -2.53 -9.62 -8.18
CA VAL A 118 -2.97 -8.32 -7.68
C VAL A 118 -4.32 -8.48 -7.00
N ILE A 119 -4.42 -7.99 -5.76
CA ILE A 119 -5.66 -7.91 -5.00
C ILE A 119 -6.11 -6.44 -5.01
N PRO A 120 -7.15 -6.08 -5.78
CA PRO A 120 -7.73 -4.74 -5.70
C PRO A 120 -8.50 -4.61 -4.38
N VAL A 121 -8.28 -3.51 -3.67
CA VAL A 121 -8.98 -3.17 -2.43
C VAL A 121 -9.56 -1.77 -2.60
N TYR A 122 -10.84 -1.64 -2.34
CA TYR A 122 -11.53 -0.35 -2.32
C TYR A 122 -11.99 -0.06 -0.90
N VAL A 123 -11.75 1.16 -0.42
CA VAL A 123 -12.12 1.62 0.92
C VAL A 123 -13.12 2.76 0.78
N PHE A 124 -14.23 2.65 1.49
CA PHE A 124 -15.26 3.69 1.55
C PHE A 124 -15.05 4.57 2.80
N GLY A 125 -15.44 5.84 2.71
CA GLY A 125 -15.40 6.78 3.84
C GLY A 125 -14.02 7.38 4.14
N CYS A 126 -13.01 7.16 3.28
CA CYS A 126 -11.70 7.78 3.45
C CYS A 126 -11.69 9.31 3.22
N SER A 127 -12.79 9.86 2.72
CA SER A 127 -12.96 11.27 2.40
C SER A 127 -14.11 11.92 3.17
N ASP A 128 -14.73 11.26 4.15
CA ASP A 128 -15.93 11.76 4.83
C ASP A 128 -15.64 12.58 6.10
#